data_AF-A0A3B5Y4J1-F1
#
_entry.id   AF-A0A3B5Y4J1-F1
#
_cell.length_a   1.000
_cell.length_b   1.000
_cell.length_c   1.000
_cell.angle_alpha   90.00
_cell.angle_beta   90.00
_cell.angle_gamma   90.00
#
_symmetry.space_group_name_H-M   'P 1'
#
loop_
_entity.id
_entity.type
_entity.pdbx_description
1 polymer ?
#
loop_
_entity_poly.entity_id
_entity_poly.type
_entity_poly.pdbx_seq_one_letter_code
_entity_poly.pdbx_strand_id
1 'polypeptide(L)'
;MEIDGDLLVTRAEITNAAAATFADSTVIPDRYARPDEVGDGVVVGDDESHELPLVDMARLLDSESSEAETAKLGSACRDLGFFQLTNHGLDESVVQDMKNNAMQFFRLPLEKKNAVGIQAGGLGGFGHHFTGPSRDKLDWAESLILTTQENEQTNVEFWPADPPTFRHS
;
A
#
# COMPACT_ATOMS: atom_id res chain seq x y z
N MET A 1 -18.33 21.62 0.30
CA MET A 1 -16.87 21.78 0.42
C MET A 1 -16.37 22.08 -0.98
N GLU A 2 -16.20 23.36 -1.31
CA GLU A 2 -15.65 23.77 -2.60
C GLU A 2 -14.21 23.27 -2.68
N ILE A 3 -13.92 22.50 -3.73
CA ILE A 3 -12.56 22.14 -4.08
C ILE A 3 -12.04 23.32 -4.87
N ASP A 4 -11.11 24.06 -4.26
CA ASP A 4 -10.42 25.18 -4.88
C ASP A 4 -9.72 24.72 -6.18
N GLY A 5 -10.05 25.38 -7.28
CA GLY A 5 -9.69 25.01 -8.65
C GLY A 5 -8.24 25.32 -9.02
N ASP A 6 -7.51 26.05 -8.18
CA ASP A 6 -6.09 26.41 -8.41
C ASP A 6 -5.09 25.40 -7.79
N LEU A 7 -5.58 24.34 -7.13
CA LEU A 7 -4.75 23.29 -6.50
C LEU A 7 -4.59 22.03 -7.36
N LEU A 8 -4.86 22.13 -8.67
CA LEU A 8 -4.72 21.08 -9.68
C LEU A 8 -3.25 20.77 -10.02
N VAL A 9 -2.42 20.49 -9.01
CA VAL A 9 -1.23 19.66 -9.26
C VAL A 9 -1.74 18.23 -9.38
N THR A 10 -1.93 17.77 -10.61
CA THR A 10 -2.32 16.40 -10.89
C THR A 10 -1.27 15.45 -10.30
N ARG A 11 -1.68 14.29 -9.76
CA ARG A 11 -0.72 13.31 -9.20
C ARG A 11 0.33 12.87 -10.22
N ALA A 12 0.02 12.98 -11.51
CA ALA A 12 0.96 12.79 -12.62
C ALA A 12 2.08 13.84 -12.63
N GLU A 13 1.77 15.13 -12.47
CA GLU A 13 2.79 16.20 -12.41
C GLU A 13 3.74 16.02 -11.23
N ILE A 14 3.22 15.59 -10.07
CA ILE A 14 4.08 15.27 -8.91
C ILE A 14 4.95 14.07 -9.17
N THR A 15 4.40 13.01 -9.76
CA THR A 15 5.17 11.80 -10.05
C THR A 15 6.29 12.10 -11.04
N ASN A 16 6.01 12.91 -12.06
CA ASN A 16 7.02 13.37 -13.01
C ASN A 16 8.04 14.32 -12.35
N ALA A 17 7.61 15.26 -11.52
CA ALA A 17 8.50 16.17 -10.80
C ALA A 17 9.40 15.44 -9.80
N ALA A 18 8.87 14.44 -9.09
CA ALA A 18 9.62 13.55 -8.22
C ALA A 18 10.69 12.79 -9.02
N ALA A 19 10.30 12.13 -10.10
CA ALA A 19 11.22 11.40 -10.96
C ALA A 19 12.35 12.30 -11.50
N ALA A 20 12.02 13.51 -11.95
CA ALA A 20 13.00 14.49 -12.41
C ALA A 20 13.94 14.97 -11.28
N THR A 21 13.41 15.17 -10.07
CA THR A 21 14.20 15.66 -8.93
C THR A 21 15.25 14.63 -8.48
N PHE A 22 14.91 13.34 -8.53
CA PHE A 22 15.82 12.26 -8.12
C PHE A 22 16.73 11.75 -9.24
N ALA A 23 16.49 12.10 -10.50
CA ALA A 23 17.32 11.63 -11.62
C ALA A 23 18.79 12.08 -11.50
N ASP A 24 19.04 13.28 -10.96
CA ASP A 24 20.35 13.92 -10.95
C ASP A 24 20.82 14.40 -9.55
N SER A 25 20.12 14.04 -8.48
CA SER A 25 20.39 14.53 -7.12
C SER A 25 20.54 13.42 -6.09
N THR A 26 21.56 13.55 -5.23
CA THR A 26 21.72 12.75 -4.01
C THR A 26 21.11 13.44 -2.78
N VAL A 27 20.59 14.65 -2.94
CA VAL A 27 19.96 15.42 -1.87
C VAL A 27 18.48 15.11 -1.81
N ILE A 28 18.00 14.74 -0.61
CA ILE A 28 16.59 14.51 -0.34
C ILE A 28 15.85 15.85 -0.39
N PRO A 29 14.83 16.02 -1.24
CA PRO A 29 14.07 17.27 -1.31
C PRO A 29 13.25 17.52 -0.04
N ASP A 30 13.07 18.80 0.33
CA ASP A 30 12.34 19.21 1.54
C ASP A 30 10.91 18.65 1.64
N ARG A 31 10.28 18.33 0.51
CA ARG A 31 8.94 17.71 0.48
C ARG A 31 8.93 16.27 1.01
N TYR A 32 10.06 15.57 0.95
CA TYR A 32 10.23 14.21 1.48
C TYR A 32 10.78 14.23 2.90
N ALA A 33 11.56 15.26 3.27
CA ALA A 33 12.06 15.44 4.62
C ALA A 33 10.90 15.60 5.62
N ARG A 34 10.84 14.75 6.64
CA ARG A 34 9.90 14.87 7.75
C ARG A 34 10.48 15.81 8.80
N PRO A 35 9.68 16.71 9.40
CA PRO A 35 10.14 17.48 10.55
C PRO A 35 10.39 16.55 11.74
N ASP A 36 11.31 16.93 12.62
CA ASP A 36 11.69 16.19 13.84
C ASP A 36 10.50 15.91 14.80
N GLU A 37 9.32 16.49 14.51
CA GLU A 37 8.05 16.27 15.22
C GLU A 37 7.41 14.91 14.96
N VAL A 38 7.81 14.19 13.89
CA VAL A 38 7.59 12.74 13.81
C VAL A 38 8.65 12.11 14.69
N GLY A 39 8.50 12.29 16.01
CA GLY A 39 9.54 12.02 16.99
C GLY A 39 10.17 10.65 16.76
N ASP A 40 11.48 10.55 17.00
CA ASP A 40 12.28 9.33 16.90
C ASP A 40 11.39 8.13 17.23
N GLY A 41 10.93 7.44 16.18
CA GLY A 41 10.18 6.21 16.38
C GLY A 41 11.07 5.36 17.26
N VAL A 42 10.59 4.99 18.45
CA VAL A 42 11.36 4.14 19.35
C VAL A 42 11.60 2.85 18.57
N VAL A 43 12.79 2.69 18.02
CA VAL A 43 13.25 1.42 17.49
C VAL A 43 13.42 0.57 18.73
N VAL A 44 12.37 -0.19 19.03
CA VAL A 44 12.40 -1.23 20.05
C VAL A 44 13.50 -2.18 19.59
N GLY A 45 14.67 -2.10 20.24
CA GLY A 45 15.83 -2.92 19.87
C GLY A 45 15.52 -4.40 20.00
N ASP A 46 16.41 -5.25 19.47
CA ASP A 46 16.29 -6.72 19.44
C ASP A 46 15.99 -7.39 20.81
N ASP A 47 16.09 -6.65 21.92
CA ASP A 47 15.93 -7.12 23.30
C ASP A 47 14.46 -7.11 23.80
N GLU A 48 13.55 -6.37 23.13
CA GLU A 48 12.13 -6.38 23.48
C GLU A 48 11.29 -6.93 22.33
N SER A 49 11.24 -8.27 22.24
CA SER A 49 10.46 -9.01 21.25
C SER A 49 8.95 -8.81 21.46
N HIS A 50 8.42 -7.69 21.00
CA HIS A 50 6.99 -7.51 20.81
C HIS A 50 6.58 -8.27 19.55
N GLU A 51 6.57 -9.60 19.64
CA GLU A 51 6.11 -10.44 18.54
C GLU A 51 4.60 -10.21 18.34
N LEU A 52 4.21 -9.87 17.11
CA LEU A 52 2.80 -9.79 16.76
C LEU A 52 2.15 -11.16 16.95
N PRO A 53 0.96 -11.24 17.58
CA PRO A 53 0.25 -12.50 17.77
C PRO A 53 0.08 -13.25 16.45
N LEU A 54 0.42 -14.52 16.44
CA LEU A 54 0.27 -15.41 15.29
C LEU A 54 -1.04 -16.19 15.39
N VAL A 55 -2.08 -15.81 14.64
CA VAL A 55 -3.38 -16.49 14.63
C VAL A 55 -3.38 -17.56 13.54
N ASP A 56 -3.91 -18.74 13.84
CA ASP A 56 -4.00 -19.85 12.89
C ASP A 56 -5.43 -20.04 12.37
N MET A 57 -5.63 -19.84 11.07
CA MET A 57 -6.94 -19.97 10.44
C MET A 57 -7.49 -21.40 10.45
N ALA A 58 -6.64 -22.42 10.34
CA ALA A 58 -7.09 -23.82 10.38
C ALA A 58 -7.63 -24.17 11.77
N ARG A 59 -7.00 -23.65 12.83
CA ARG A 59 -7.47 -23.81 14.21
C ARG A 59 -8.76 -23.04 14.50
N LEU A 60 -8.94 -21.86 13.88
CA LEU A 60 -10.22 -21.14 13.95
C LEU A 60 -11.39 -21.94 13.36
N LEU A 61 -11.14 -22.75 12.34
CA LEU A 61 -12.14 -23.57 11.65
C LEU A 61 -12.31 -24.97 12.26
N ASP A 62 -11.38 -25.39 13.12
CA ASP A 62 -11.40 -26.69 13.78
C ASP A 62 -12.24 -26.64 15.07
N SER A 63 -13.20 -27.55 15.22
CA SER A 63 -14.14 -27.52 16.35
C SER A 63 -13.47 -27.69 17.71
N GLU A 64 -12.35 -28.42 17.79
CA GLU A 64 -11.66 -28.69 19.07
C GLU A 64 -10.79 -27.51 19.52
N SER A 65 -10.26 -26.72 18.58
CA SER A 65 -9.34 -25.62 18.87
C SER A 65 -9.92 -24.21 18.64
N SER A 66 -11.09 -24.10 18.00
CA SER A 66 -11.73 -22.83 17.64
C SER A 66 -11.97 -21.89 18.81
N GLU A 67 -12.38 -22.39 19.98
CA GLU A 67 -12.65 -21.54 21.16
C GLU A 67 -11.36 -20.84 21.63
N ALA A 68 -10.28 -21.61 21.78
CA ALA A 68 -8.98 -21.09 22.22
C ALA A 68 -8.38 -20.12 21.19
N GLU A 69 -8.47 -20.45 19.90
CA GLU A 69 -7.93 -19.61 18.83
C GLU A 69 -8.76 -18.32 18.65
N THR A 70 -10.08 -18.39 18.83
CA THR A 70 -10.96 -17.21 18.83
C THR A 70 -10.66 -16.28 20.00
N ALA A 71 -10.39 -16.82 21.19
CA ALA A 71 -9.98 -16.01 22.34
C ALA A 71 -8.66 -15.29 22.07
N LYS A 72 -7.69 -15.97 21.44
CA LYS A 72 -6.41 -15.41 21.02
C LYS A 72 -6.59 -14.29 19.99
N LEU A 73 -7.38 -14.51 18.93
CA LEU A 73 -7.72 -13.49 17.94
C LEU A 73 -8.38 -12.27 18.62
N GLY A 74 -9.33 -12.50 19.53
CA GLY A 74 -10.00 -11.44 20.26
C GLY A 74 -9.06 -10.60 21.13
N SER A 75 -8.08 -11.22 21.80
CA SER A 75 -7.04 -10.51 22.56
C SER A 75 -6.15 -9.68 21.63
N ALA A 76 -5.66 -10.28 20.54
CA ALA A 76 -4.83 -9.56 19.56
C ALA A 76 -5.54 -8.30 19.01
N CYS A 77 -6.83 -8.41 18.68
CA CYS A 77 -7.62 -7.28 18.21
C CYS A 77 -7.83 -6.17 19.25
N ARG A 78 -8.02 -6.52 20.54
CA ARG A 78 -8.29 -5.53 21.61
C ARG A 78 -7.03 -4.88 22.16
N ASP A 79 -5.97 -5.66 22.29
CA ASP A 79 -4.78 -5.27 23.05
C ASP A 79 -3.74 -4.61 22.12
N LEU A 80 -3.62 -5.08 20.88
CA LEU A 80 -2.64 -4.58 19.90
C LEU A 80 -3.26 -3.98 18.64
N GLY A 81 -4.41 -4.50 18.19
CA GLY A 81 -5.04 -4.12 16.92
C GLY A 81 -4.35 -4.70 15.67
N PHE A 82 -3.32 -5.52 15.86
CA PHE A 82 -2.55 -6.19 14.79
C PHE A 82 -2.25 -7.65 15.14
N PHE A 83 -2.20 -8.51 14.12
CA PHE A 83 -1.81 -9.91 14.23
C PHE A 83 -1.32 -10.42 12.86
N GLN A 84 -0.58 -11.53 12.87
CA GLN A 84 -0.25 -12.29 11.68
C GLN A 84 -1.23 -13.46 11.55
N LEU A 85 -1.66 -13.81 10.34
CA LEU A 85 -2.53 -14.96 10.09
C LEU A 85 -1.76 -16.04 9.32
N THR A 86 -1.75 -17.27 9.83
CA THR A 86 -1.16 -18.45 9.18
C THR A 86 -2.23 -19.47 8.81
N ASN A 87 -1.86 -20.43 7.96
CA ASN A 87 -2.75 -21.49 7.47
C ASN A 87 -4.05 -20.92 6.87
N HIS A 88 -3.98 -19.72 6.28
CA HIS A 88 -5.12 -18.94 5.78
C HIS A 88 -5.82 -19.57 4.55
N GLY A 89 -5.33 -20.71 4.06
CA GLY A 89 -5.97 -21.47 2.98
C GLY A 89 -5.77 -20.90 1.57
N LEU A 90 -4.94 -19.86 1.42
CA LEU A 90 -4.53 -19.37 0.11
C LEU A 90 -3.33 -20.19 -0.38
N ASP A 91 -3.37 -20.59 -1.64
CA ASP A 91 -2.23 -21.24 -2.28
C ASP A 91 -1.05 -20.25 -2.36
N GLU A 92 0.15 -20.71 -1.99
CA GLU A 92 1.36 -19.89 -2.01
C GLU A 92 1.66 -19.37 -3.42
N SER A 93 1.29 -20.12 -4.47
CA SER A 93 1.46 -19.70 -5.86
C SER A 93 0.68 -18.41 -6.17
N VAL A 94 -0.55 -18.26 -5.65
CA VAL A 94 -1.36 -17.04 -5.83
C VAL A 94 -0.67 -15.84 -5.19
N VAL A 95 -0.16 -15.99 -3.96
CA VAL A 95 0.56 -14.94 -3.25
C VAL A 95 1.85 -14.57 -3.99
N GLN A 96 2.57 -15.56 -4.50
CA GLN A 96 3.81 -15.37 -5.22
C GLN A 96 3.59 -14.70 -6.58
N ASP A 97 2.52 -15.07 -7.30
CA ASP A 97 2.16 -14.46 -8.58
C ASP A 97 1.72 -13.01 -8.41
N MET A 98 0.92 -12.70 -7.38
CA MET A 98 0.59 -11.31 -7.02
C MET A 98 1.85 -10.48 -6.76
N LYS A 99 2.79 -10.98 -5.94
CA LYS A 99 4.08 -10.31 -5.68
C LYS A 99 4.90 -10.11 -6.97
N ASN A 100 4.96 -11.15 -7.81
CA ASN A 100 5.69 -11.11 -9.07
C ASN A 100 5.10 -10.07 -10.03
N ASN A 101 3.78 -10.02 -10.17
CA ASN A 101 3.09 -9.07 -11.03
C ASN A 101 3.27 -7.63 -10.54
N ALA A 102 3.17 -7.38 -9.23
CA ALA A 102 3.47 -6.08 -8.65
C ALA A 102 4.92 -5.66 -8.94
N MET A 103 5.90 -6.53 -8.69
CA MET A 103 7.31 -6.23 -8.99
C MET A 103 7.56 -5.94 -10.47
N GLN A 104 6.95 -6.71 -11.37
CA GLN A 104 7.08 -6.49 -12.81
C GLN A 104 6.49 -5.15 -13.22
N PHE A 105 5.29 -4.80 -12.72
CA PHE A 105 4.66 -3.51 -12.98
C PHE A 105 5.54 -2.33 -12.51
N PHE A 106 6.04 -2.34 -11.27
CA PHE A 106 6.83 -1.22 -10.74
C PHE A 106 8.22 -1.07 -11.40
N ARG A 107 8.73 -2.12 -12.04
CA ARG A 107 9.95 -2.10 -12.86
C ARG A 107 9.73 -1.50 -14.26
N LEU A 108 8.50 -1.33 -14.71
CA LEU A 108 8.23 -0.71 -16.01
C LEU A 108 8.71 0.75 -16.03
N PRO A 109 9.06 1.27 -17.22
CA PRO A 109 9.31 2.70 -17.40
C PRO A 109 8.13 3.55 -16.91
N LEU A 110 8.43 4.75 -16.43
CA LEU A 110 7.45 5.65 -15.85
C LEU A 110 6.29 5.94 -16.82
N GLU A 111 6.57 6.05 -18.12
CA GLU A 111 5.58 6.29 -19.18
C GLU A 111 4.53 5.17 -19.22
N LYS A 112 4.94 3.91 -19.03
CA LYS A 112 4.02 2.77 -18.98
C LYS A 112 3.22 2.76 -17.69
N LYS A 113 3.85 3.07 -16.55
CA LYS A 113 3.14 3.14 -15.25
C LYS A 113 2.10 4.28 -15.24
N ASN A 114 2.43 5.42 -15.86
CA ASN A 114 1.53 6.56 -16.01
C ASN A 114 0.29 6.27 -16.87
N ALA A 115 0.29 5.20 -17.67
CA ALA A 115 -0.89 4.80 -18.47
C ALA A 115 -2.10 4.40 -17.60
N VAL A 116 -1.86 3.97 -16.36
CA VAL A 116 -2.90 3.69 -15.35
C VAL A 116 -2.85 4.72 -14.21
N GLY A 117 -2.38 5.93 -14.50
CA GLY A 117 -2.21 7.00 -13.52
C GLY A 117 -3.54 7.45 -12.90
N ILE A 118 -3.45 7.99 -11.69
CA ILE A 118 -4.61 8.47 -10.94
C ILE A 118 -5.22 9.69 -11.64
N GLN A 119 -6.50 9.58 -12.03
CA GLN A 119 -7.24 10.65 -12.69
C GLN A 119 -7.74 11.72 -11.71
N ALA A 120 -8.06 12.90 -12.23
CA ALA A 120 -8.57 14.02 -11.44
C ALA A 120 -9.84 13.61 -10.67
N GLY A 121 -9.85 13.81 -9.35
CA GLY A 121 -10.96 13.41 -8.47
C GLY A 121 -11.05 11.92 -8.15
N GLY A 122 -10.17 11.08 -8.73
CA GLY A 122 -10.11 9.64 -8.45
C GLY A 122 -9.16 9.27 -7.30
N LEU A 123 -9.41 8.11 -6.69
CA LEU A 123 -8.54 7.51 -5.66
C LEU A 123 -7.72 6.31 -6.19
N GLY A 124 -8.13 5.72 -7.32
CA GLY A 124 -7.49 4.55 -7.93
C GLY A 124 -6.52 4.92 -9.06
N GLY A 125 -5.49 4.09 -9.24
CA GLY A 125 -4.43 4.22 -10.23
C GLY A 125 -3.02 4.32 -9.63
N PHE A 126 -2.03 4.54 -10.50
CA PHE A 126 -0.63 4.72 -10.16
C PHE A 126 -0.27 6.18 -9.83
N GLY A 127 0.57 6.39 -8.82
CA GLY A 127 1.22 7.67 -8.55
C GLY A 127 1.69 7.85 -7.10
N HIS A 128 2.34 8.99 -6.84
CA HIS A 128 2.70 9.41 -5.49
C HIS A 128 1.48 9.83 -4.67
N HIS A 129 1.54 9.53 -3.37
CA HIS A 129 0.51 9.89 -2.40
C HIS A 129 1.01 10.97 -1.44
N PHE A 130 0.07 11.79 -0.96
CA PHE A 130 0.35 12.82 0.03
C PHE A 130 0.02 12.32 1.43
N THR A 131 0.74 12.84 2.40
CA THR A 131 0.41 12.69 3.81
C THR A 131 -0.04 14.01 4.41
N GLY A 132 -0.99 13.93 5.34
CA GLY A 132 -1.43 15.06 6.15
C GLY A 132 -2.41 16.04 5.47
N PRO A 133 -3.02 16.93 6.27
CA PRO A 133 -4.03 17.89 5.81
C PRO A 133 -3.45 18.98 4.90
N SER A 134 -2.15 19.29 5.01
CA SER A 134 -1.47 20.34 4.24
C SER A 134 -1.01 19.90 2.85
N ARG A 135 -0.90 18.59 2.57
CA ARG A 135 -0.48 18.02 1.26
C ARG A 135 0.87 18.54 0.72
N ASP A 136 1.67 19.18 1.56
CA ASP A 136 2.96 19.76 1.25
C ASP A 136 4.08 18.71 1.31
N LYS A 137 3.90 17.69 2.18
CA LYS A 137 4.78 16.54 2.34
C LYS A 137 4.36 15.34 1.48
N LEU A 138 5.37 14.66 0.93
CA LEU A 138 5.25 13.45 0.12
C LEU A 138 5.88 12.27 0.86
N ASP A 139 5.28 11.10 0.73
CA ASP A 139 5.94 9.85 1.15
C ASP A 139 7.03 9.48 0.17
N TRP A 140 8.08 8.83 0.68
CA TRP A 140 9.07 8.16 -0.16
C TRP A 140 8.51 6.84 -0.69
N ALA A 141 7.45 6.93 -1.48
CA ALA A 141 6.75 5.79 -2.03
C ALA A 141 5.99 6.16 -3.31
N GLU A 142 6.08 5.27 -4.29
CA GLU A 142 5.08 5.16 -5.35
C GLU A 142 4.01 4.16 -4.91
N SER A 143 2.78 4.33 -5.39
CA SER A 143 1.70 3.40 -5.07
C SER A 143 0.80 3.17 -6.29
N LEU A 144 0.18 2.00 -6.31
CA LEU A 144 -0.86 1.60 -7.25
C LEU A 144 -2.07 1.19 -6.40
N ILE A 145 -3.16 1.95 -6.47
CA ILE A 145 -4.39 1.68 -5.72
C ILE A 145 -5.44 1.14 -6.67
N LEU A 146 -5.98 -0.04 -6.37
CA LEU A 146 -6.98 -0.72 -7.18
C LEU A 146 -8.21 -1.05 -6.34
N THR A 147 -9.39 -0.78 -6.88
CA THR A 147 -10.63 -1.33 -6.36
C THR A 147 -10.80 -2.74 -6.93
N THR A 148 -10.82 -3.75 -6.05
CA THR A 148 -10.83 -5.17 -6.43
C THR A 148 -12.16 -5.89 -6.21
N GLN A 149 -13.03 -5.35 -5.35
CA GLN A 149 -14.36 -5.93 -5.19
C GLN A 149 -15.24 -5.57 -6.38
N GLU A 150 -15.87 -6.57 -6.99
CA GLU A 150 -16.85 -6.39 -8.07
C GLU A 150 -18.09 -5.69 -7.52
N ASN A 151 -18.17 -4.39 -7.78
CA ASN A 151 -19.36 -3.59 -7.59
C ASN A 151 -19.46 -2.57 -8.73
N GLU A 152 -20.50 -1.75 -8.76
CA GLU A 152 -20.71 -0.75 -9.81
C GLU A 152 -19.56 0.28 -9.93
N GLN A 153 -18.60 0.29 -8.99
CA GLN A 153 -17.44 1.18 -8.95
C GLN A 153 -16.14 0.50 -9.44
N THR A 154 -16.16 -0.77 -9.80
CA THR A 154 -14.97 -1.47 -10.33
C THR A 154 -14.67 -0.96 -11.74
N ASN A 155 -13.73 -0.01 -11.85
CA ASN A 155 -13.20 0.37 -13.14
C ASN A 155 -11.89 -0.39 -13.43
N VAL A 156 -12.01 -1.47 -14.21
CA VAL A 156 -10.89 -2.30 -14.66
C VAL A 156 -9.92 -1.58 -15.61
N GLU A 157 -10.27 -0.40 -16.11
CA GLU A 157 -9.36 0.42 -16.93
C GLU A 157 -8.13 0.87 -16.15
N PHE A 158 -8.25 1.02 -14.82
CA PHE A 158 -7.12 1.37 -13.95
C PHE A 158 -6.23 0.18 -13.58
N TRP A 159 -6.62 -1.05 -13.95
CA TRP A 159 -5.80 -2.22 -13.69
C TRP A 159 -4.70 -2.32 -14.75
N PRO A 160 -3.42 -2.50 -14.37
CA PRO A 160 -2.35 -2.71 -15.33
C PRO A 160 -2.68 -3.85 -16.31
N ALA A 161 -2.40 -3.64 -17.60
CA ALA A 161 -2.42 -4.69 -18.62
C ALA A 161 -1.01 -5.25 -18.91
N ASP A 162 0.02 -4.61 -18.35
CA ASP A 162 1.42 -5.01 -18.40
C ASP A 162 1.91 -5.08 -16.94
N PRO A 163 2.29 -6.25 -16.40
CA PRO A 163 2.40 -7.54 -17.09
C PRO A 163 1.03 -8.14 -17.50
N PRO A 164 0.94 -8.96 -18.57
CA PRO A 164 -0.33 -9.53 -19.06
C PRO A 164 -1.08 -10.37 -18.03
N THR A 165 -0.36 -10.96 -17.08
CA THR A 165 -0.91 -11.79 -16.00
C THR A 165 -1.50 -10.97 -14.86
N PHE A 166 -1.28 -9.65 -14.80
CA PHE A 166 -1.68 -8.82 -13.66
C PHE A 166 -3.17 -8.88 -13.35
N ARG A 167 -4.03 -8.92 -14.38
CA ARG A 167 -5.49 -8.94 -14.22
C ARG A 167 -6.07 -10.33 -13.95
N HIS A 168 -5.23 -11.36 -13.96
CA HIS A 168 -5.64 -12.77 -13.93
C HIS A 168 -4.97 -13.56 -12.80
N SER A 169 -4.08 -12.94 -12.04
CA SER A 169 -3.46 -13.47 -10.83
C SER A 169 -4.26 -13.12 -9.58
#